data_AF-A0A957RKU3-F1
#
_entry.id   AF-A0A957RKU3-F1
#
_cell.length_a   1.000
_cell.length_b   1.000
_cell.length_c   1.000
_cell.angle_alpha   90.00
_cell.angle_beta   90.00
_cell.angle_gamma   90.00
#
_symmetry.space_group_name_H-M   'P 1'
#
loop_
_entity.id
_entity.type
_entity.pdbx_description
1 polymer ?
#
loop_
_entity_poly.entity_id
_entity_poly.type
_entity_poly.pdbx_seq_one_letter_code
_entity_poly.pdbx_strand_id
1 'polypeptide(L)'
;HGVVDMTEALARSLNVITAQWALMLGQKQFYQYLERFGFGQVTEVDLADEVYGLIKRPGTLDWSLSDLGTNSFGQGLAVTPIQMANAIASIANGGKLMRPYIVKARVLDGQVQFTEPTVLGTTIRPETAKALTDILVDIVTDGNSAAAVPGYR
;
A
#
# COMPACT_ATOMS: atom_id res chain seq x y z
N HIS A 1 20.88 2.20 -15.96
CA HIS A 1 19.65 2.21 -16.79
C HIS A 1 19.51 3.47 -17.67
N GLY A 2 20.51 4.35 -17.81
CA GLY A 2 20.37 5.54 -18.67
C GLY A 2 19.36 6.55 -18.11
N VAL A 3 18.69 7.32 -18.97
CA VAL A 3 17.54 8.16 -18.58
C VAL A 3 16.34 7.24 -18.43
N VAL A 4 15.73 7.23 -17.24
CA VAL A 4 14.61 6.36 -16.87
C VAL A 4 13.47 7.24 -16.38
N ASP A 5 12.26 7.03 -16.89
CA ASP A 5 11.07 7.71 -16.39
C ASP A 5 10.43 6.96 -15.20
N MET A 6 9.32 7.48 -14.68
CA MET A 6 8.66 6.90 -13.49
C MET A 6 8.10 5.50 -13.76
N THR A 7 7.52 5.29 -14.95
CA THR A 7 6.92 4.01 -15.33
C THR A 7 8.00 2.95 -15.48
N GLU A 8 9.09 3.24 -16.19
CA GLU A 8 10.19 2.29 -16.38
C GLU A 8 10.90 1.99 -15.05
N ALA A 9 11.08 2.98 -14.19
CA ALA A 9 11.70 2.77 -12.88
C ALA A 9 10.89 1.79 -12.01
N LEU A 10 9.56 1.88 -12.04
CA LEU A 10 8.67 0.95 -11.33
C LEU A 10 8.59 -0.40 -12.05
N ALA A 11 8.51 -0.43 -13.39
CA ALA A 11 8.44 -1.66 -14.18
C ALA A 11 9.67 -2.55 -13.97
N ARG A 12 10.85 -1.95 -13.89
CA ARG A 12 12.11 -2.65 -13.66
C ARG A 12 12.46 -2.80 -12.19
N SER A 13 11.60 -2.34 -11.28
CA SER A 13 11.81 -2.39 -9.82
C SER A 13 13.17 -1.82 -9.40
N LEU A 14 13.49 -0.60 -9.83
CA LEU A 14 14.82 0.02 -9.63
C LEU A 14 14.99 0.63 -8.22
N ASN A 15 15.58 -0.14 -7.30
CA ASN A 15 15.82 0.28 -5.90
C ASN A 15 16.58 1.62 -5.77
N VAL A 16 17.53 1.90 -6.67
CA VAL A 16 18.32 3.16 -6.63
C VAL A 16 17.42 4.37 -6.86
N ILE A 17 16.45 4.26 -7.78
CA ILE A 17 15.53 5.35 -8.13
C ILE A 17 14.51 5.57 -7.00
N THR A 18 13.95 4.50 -6.43
CA THR A 18 13.01 4.63 -5.32
C THR A 18 13.67 5.19 -4.06
N ALA A 19 14.93 4.82 -3.78
CA ALA A 19 15.72 5.41 -2.70
C ALA A 19 15.98 6.91 -2.93
N GLN A 20 16.31 7.31 -4.16
CA GLN A 20 16.48 8.72 -4.52
C GLN A 20 15.16 9.50 -4.33
N TRP A 21 14.03 8.96 -4.78
CA TRP A 21 12.72 9.59 -4.59
C TRP A 21 12.34 9.71 -3.11
N ALA A 22 12.65 8.71 -2.28
CA ALA A 22 12.41 8.79 -0.85
C ALA A 22 13.23 9.89 -0.17
N LEU A 23 14.49 10.09 -0.59
CA LEU A 23 15.32 11.21 -0.13
C LEU A 23 14.75 12.56 -0.57
N MET A 24 14.26 12.67 -1.80
CA MET A 24 13.61 13.89 -2.33
C MET A 24 12.31 14.22 -1.60
N LEU A 25 11.48 13.19 -1.32
CA LEU A 25 10.23 13.33 -0.57
C LEU A 25 10.49 13.71 0.90
N GLY A 26 11.58 13.19 1.46
CA GLY A 26 12.02 13.38 2.83
C GLY A 26 11.30 12.46 3.81
N GLN A 27 11.98 12.15 4.93
CA GLN A 27 11.50 11.18 5.92
C GLN A 27 10.08 11.48 6.43
N LYS A 28 9.78 12.75 6.71
CA LYS A 28 8.48 13.13 7.30
C LYS A 28 7.32 12.72 6.39
N GLN A 29 7.38 13.09 5.11
CA GLN A 29 6.31 12.79 4.16
C GLN A 29 6.26 11.29 3.84
N PHE A 30 7.42 10.63 3.71
CA PHE A 30 7.48 9.20 3.44
C PHE A 30 6.77 8.37 4.53
N TYR A 31 7.11 8.59 5.81
CA TYR A 31 6.50 7.85 6.90
C TYR A 31 5.03 8.23 7.14
N GLN A 32 4.64 9.48 6.84
CA GLN A 32 3.22 9.87 6.82
C GLN A 32 2.43 9.10 5.76
N TYR A 33 3.00 8.85 4.58
CA TYR A 33 2.34 8.02 3.58
C TYR A 33 2.25 6.56 4.02
N LEU A 34 3.31 5.98 4.59
CA LEU A 34 3.23 4.61 5.12
C LEU A 34 2.05 4.46 6.11
N GLU A 35 1.92 5.41 7.03
CA GLU A 35 0.82 5.44 7.99
C GLU A 35 -0.55 5.66 7.32
N ARG A 36 -0.65 6.58 6.35
CA ARG A 36 -1.89 6.82 5.60
C ARG A 36 -2.35 5.59 4.82
N PHE A 37 -1.43 4.75 4.34
CA PHE A 37 -1.73 3.47 3.70
C PHE A 37 -2.05 2.34 4.70
N GLY A 38 -2.05 2.63 6.01
CA GLY A 38 -2.40 1.68 7.07
C GLY A 38 -1.24 0.81 7.55
N PHE A 39 -0.02 1.04 7.09
CA PHE A 39 1.14 0.25 7.53
C PHE A 39 1.57 0.64 8.94
N GLY A 40 1.93 -0.36 9.75
CA GLY A 40 2.28 -0.14 11.16
C GLY A 40 1.07 -0.01 12.08
N GLN A 41 -0.14 -0.24 11.57
CA GLN A 41 -1.41 -0.17 12.31
C GLN A 41 -2.23 -1.44 12.03
N VAL A 42 -3.00 -1.91 13.02
CA VAL A 42 -3.99 -2.97 12.80
C VAL A 42 -5.04 -2.49 11.78
N THR A 43 -5.56 -3.39 10.94
CA THR A 43 -6.57 -3.03 9.93
C THR A 43 -7.98 -2.99 10.52
N GLU A 44 -8.12 -3.45 11.76
CA GLU A 44 -9.38 -3.65 12.47
C GLU A 44 -10.28 -4.69 11.80
N VAL A 45 -9.70 -5.63 11.05
CA VAL A 45 -10.46 -6.77 10.51
C VAL A 45 -11.21 -7.47 11.65
N ASP A 46 -12.35 -8.04 11.33
CA ASP A 46 -13.20 -8.80 12.25
C ASP A 46 -12.64 -10.20 12.59
N LEU A 47 -11.31 -10.29 12.77
CA LEU A 47 -10.59 -11.46 13.26
C LEU A 47 -9.78 -11.11 14.50
N ALA A 48 -9.51 -12.13 15.31
CA ALA A 48 -8.58 -12.02 16.44
C ALA A 48 -7.12 -11.97 15.97
N ASP A 49 -6.24 -11.49 16.85
CA ASP A 49 -4.78 -11.60 16.73
C ASP A 49 -4.15 -10.88 15.53
N GLU A 50 -4.69 -9.71 15.15
CA GLU A 50 -3.95 -8.82 14.24
C GLU A 50 -2.66 -8.29 14.89
N VAL A 51 -1.63 -8.16 14.08
CA VAL A 51 -0.35 -7.56 14.47
C VAL A 51 -0.07 -6.30 13.66
N TYR A 52 0.64 -5.36 14.26
CA TYR A 52 0.94 -4.05 13.68
C TYR A 52 1.93 -4.09 12.51
N GLY A 53 2.71 -5.17 12.38
CA GLY A 53 3.93 -5.17 11.56
C GLY A 53 5.11 -4.52 12.29
N LEU A 54 6.18 -4.19 11.56
CA LEU A 54 7.41 -3.62 12.10
C LEU A 54 7.88 -2.47 11.21
N ILE A 55 7.87 -1.25 11.73
CA ILE A 55 8.33 -0.05 11.03
C ILE A 55 9.09 0.83 12.01
N LYS A 56 10.39 0.94 11.83
CA LYS A 56 11.19 1.95 12.54
C LYS A 56 10.79 3.34 12.09
N ARG A 57 10.63 4.27 13.04
CA ARG A 57 10.16 5.63 12.75
C ARG A 57 11.25 6.65 13.03
N PRO A 58 11.32 7.76 12.27
CA PRO A 58 12.26 8.82 12.56
C PRO A 58 12.13 9.32 14.01
N GLY A 59 13.25 9.38 14.72
CA GLY A 59 13.30 9.76 16.13
C GLY A 59 13.32 8.59 17.11
N THR A 60 13.19 7.33 16.67
CA THR A 60 13.50 6.18 17.51
C THR A 60 15.02 5.93 17.56
N LEU A 61 15.49 5.28 18.64
CA LEU A 61 16.92 5.05 18.88
C LEU A 61 17.60 4.22 17.78
N ASP A 62 16.84 3.35 17.13
CA ASP A 62 17.30 2.37 16.15
C ASP A 62 17.06 2.80 14.69
N TRP A 63 16.57 4.03 14.47
CA TRP A 63 16.32 4.59 13.16
C TRP A 63 17.50 5.41 12.65
N SER A 64 17.80 5.26 11.36
CA SER A 64 18.82 6.00 10.62
C SER A 64 18.30 6.42 9.25
N LEU A 65 19.03 7.34 8.58
CA LEU A 65 18.70 7.74 7.21
C LEU A 65 18.77 6.55 6.22
N SER A 66 19.59 5.54 6.52
CA SER A 66 19.64 4.32 5.72
C SER A 66 18.31 3.57 5.75
N ASP A 67 17.56 3.59 6.85
CA ASP A 67 16.24 2.97 6.95
C ASP A 67 15.23 3.66 6.01
N LEU A 68 15.33 4.98 5.79
CA LEU A 68 14.50 5.66 4.78
C LEU A 68 14.77 5.11 3.38
N GLY A 69 16.05 4.95 3.04
CA GLY A 69 16.46 4.37 1.76
C GLY A 69 15.93 2.96 1.58
N THR A 70 16.16 2.06 2.56
CA THR A 70 15.72 0.66 2.47
C THR A 70 14.22 0.51 2.48
N ASN A 71 13.51 1.28 3.32
CA ASN A 71 12.06 1.20 3.42
C ASN A 71 11.38 1.59 2.11
N SER A 72 12.00 2.46 1.30
CA SER A 72 11.47 2.90 0.01
C SER A 72 11.31 1.79 -1.03
N PHE A 73 12.10 0.72 -0.92
CA PHE A 73 12.00 -0.46 -1.76
C PHE A 73 11.59 -1.71 -0.95
N GLY A 74 10.95 -1.49 0.21
CA GLY A 74 10.31 -2.55 0.99
C GLY A 74 11.23 -3.38 1.89
N GLN A 75 12.46 -2.94 2.16
CA GLN A 75 13.39 -3.61 3.09
C GLN A 75 13.54 -2.81 4.39
N GLY A 76 13.71 -3.49 5.53
CA GLY A 76 13.81 -2.84 6.84
C GLY A 76 12.46 -2.55 7.52
N LEU A 77 11.36 -3.01 6.91
CA LEU A 77 10.02 -3.03 7.47
C LEU A 77 9.36 -4.40 7.25
N ALA A 78 8.35 -4.69 8.06
CA ALA A 78 7.48 -5.85 7.89
C ALA A 78 6.02 -5.40 7.97
N VAL A 79 5.18 -5.95 7.10
CA VAL A 79 3.74 -5.69 7.06
C VAL A 79 3.00 -7.02 6.96
N THR A 80 1.75 -7.05 7.42
CA THR A 80 0.92 -8.25 7.28
C THR A 80 0.36 -8.34 5.86
N PRO A 81 0.03 -9.55 5.37
CA PRO A 81 -0.63 -9.70 4.07
C PRO A 81 -1.93 -8.90 3.95
N ILE A 82 -2.71 -8.77 5.05
CA ILE A 82 -3.96 -8.01 5.04
C ILE A 82 -3.72 -6.49 4.99
N GLN A 83 -2.67 -5.97 5.63
CA GLN A 83 -2.26 -4.57 5.46
C GLN A 83 -1.89 -4.28 4.01
N MET A 84 -1.09 -5.17 3.38
CA MET A 84 -0.70 -5.03 1.98
C MET A 84 -1.92 -5.07 1.05
N ALA A 85 -2.82 -6.04 1.25
CA ALA A 85 -4.04 -6.16 0.44
C ALA A 85 -4.93 -4.91 0.57
N ASN A 86 -5.11 -4.39 1.79
CA ASN A 86 -5.92 -3.19 2.02
C ASN A 86 -5.28 -1.92 1.42
N ALA A 87 -3.96 -1.78 1.51
CA ALA A 87 -3.22 -0.67 0.90
C ALA A 87 -3.40 -0.65 -0.63
N ILE A 88 -3.25 -1.81 -1.30
CA ILE A 88 -3.48 -1.93 -2.74
C ILE A 88 -4.96 -1.72 -3.10
N ALA A 89 -5.89 -2.28 -2.31
CA ALA A 89 -7.32 -2.05 -2.49
C ALA A 89 -7.70 -0.57 -2.38
N SER A 90 -7.00 0.21 -1.55
CA SER A 90 -7.22 1.65 -1.46
C SER A 90 -6.94 2.37 -2.78
N ILE A 91 -5.93 1.94 -3.54
CA ILE A 91 -5.62 2.50 -4.86
C ILE A 91 -6.77 2.18 -5.83
N ALA A 92 -7.20 0.92 -5.87
CA ALA A 92 -8.34 0.49 -6.68
C ALA A 92 -9.65 1.22 -6.30
N ASN A 93 -9.80 1.59 -5.02
CA ASN A 93 -10.95 2.31 -4.48
C ASN A 93 -10.80 3.84 -4.51
N GLY A 94 -10.05 4.38 -5.48
CA GLY A 94 -9.92 5.82 -5.69
C GLY A 94 -9.21 6.56 -4.54
N GLY A 95 -8.33 5.87 -3.82
CA GLY A 95 -7.58 6.41 -2.68
C GLY A 95 -8.29 6.30 -1.32
N LYS A 96 -9.40 5.55 -1.23
CA LYS A 96 -10.12 5.35 0.06
C LYS A 96 -9.65 4.07 0.75
N LEU A 97 -9.04 4.22 1.92
CA LEU A 97 -8.69 3.08 2.78
C LEU A 97 -9.95 2.58 3.48
N MET A 98 -10.24 1.30 3.37
CA MET A 98 -11.43 0.67 3.93
C MET A 98 -11.05 -0.16 5.17
N ARG A 99 -12.00 -0.37 6.06
CA ARG A 99 -11.91 -1.45 7.03
C ARG A 99 -12.22 -2.77 6.31
N PRO A 100 -11.31 -3.76 6.28
CA PRO A 100 -11.59 -5.06 5.69
C PRO A 100 -12.51 -5.88 6.59
N TYR A 101 -13.30 -6.76 5.99
CA TYR A 101 -14.22 -7.66 6.69
C TYR A 101 -14.18 -9.05 6.07
N ILE A 102 -14.27 -10.08 6.92
CA ILE A 102 -14.44 -11.48 6.55
C ILE A 102 -15.91 -11.89 6.70
N VAL A 103 -16.59 -11.39 7.74
CA VAL A 103 -18.00 -11.70 8.00
C VAL A 103 -18.90 -10.77 7.20
N LYS A 104 -19.64 -11.32 6.23
CA LYS A 104 -20.59 -10.57 5.40
C LYS A 104 -21.88 -10.20 6.13
N ALA A 105 -22.38 -11.10 6.97
CA ALA A 105 -23.63 -10.93 7.72
C ALA A 105 -23.67 -11.89 8.90
N ARG A 106 -24.49 -11.56 9.90
CA ARG A 106 -24.80 -12.41 11.05
C ARG A 106 -26.31 -12.54 11.23
N VAL A 107 -26.77 -13.68 11.76
CA VAL A 107 -28.17 -13.87 12.14
C VAL A 107 -28.27 -13.70 13.65
N LEU A 108 -29.13 -12.78 14.09
CA LEU A 108 -29.43 -12.53 15.51
C LEU A 108 -30.94 -12.51 15.67
N ASP A 109 -31.49 -13.34 16.56
CA ASP A 109 -32.93 -13.44 16.84
C ASP A 109 -33.81 -13.61 15.59
N GLY A 110 -33.33 -14.38 14.61
CA GLY A 110 -34.02 -14.62 13.34
C GLY A 110 -33.92 -13.47 12.32
N GLN A 111 -33.23 -12.38 12.64
CA GLN A 111 -32.96 -11.27 11.73
C GLN A 111 -31.54 -11.31 11.17
N VAL A 112 -31.39 -11.07 9.87
CA VAL A 112 -30.08 -10.94 9.21
C VAL A 112 -29.58 -9.51 9.37
N GLN A 113 -28.40 -9.34 9.97
CA GLN A 113 -27.68 -8.07 10.04
C GLN A 113 -26.48 -8.13 9.10
N PHE A 114 -26.46 -7.26 8.08
CA PHE A 114 -25.36 -7.16 7.14
C PHE A 114 -24.21 -6.31 7.70
N THR A 115 -22.99 -6.65 7.32
CA THR A 115 -21.81 -5.85 7.62
C THR A 115 -21.73 -4.69 6.64
N GLU A 116 -21.74 -3.48 7.17
CA GLU A 116 -21.69 -2.26 6.36
C GLU A 116 -20.24 -1.80 6.09
N PRO A 117 -19.92 -1.36 4.86
CA PRO A 117 -18.59 -0.84 4.54
C PRO A 117 -18.22 0.37 5.40
N THR A 118 -17.00 0.39 5.92
CA THR A 118 -16.48 1.52 6.71
C THR A 118 -15.23 2.09 6.06
N VAL A 119 -15.23 3.41 5.83
CA VAL A 119 -14.06 4.14 5.32
C VAL A 119 -13.21 4.58 6.51
N LEU A 120 -11.94 4.16 6.54
CA LEU A 120 -10.99 4.54 7.59
C LEU A 120 -10.25 5.85 7.26
N GLY A 121 -10.08 6.17 5.97
CA GLY A 121 -9.42 7.40 5.57
C GLY A 121 -9.17 7.53 4.07
N THR A 122 -8.43 8.57 3.70
CA THR A 122 -8.00 8.83 2.32
C THR A 122 -6.47 8.75 2.22
N THR A 123 -5.97 7.77 1.47
CA THR A 123 -4.54 7.51 1.24
C THR A 123 -3.95 8.51 0.26
N ILE A 124 -4.60 8.67 -0.90
CA ILE A 124 -4.22 9.54 -2.02
C ILE A 124 -5.47 10.14 -2.67
N ARG A 125 -5.28 11.14 -3.54
CA ARG A 125 -6.39 11.72 -4.31
C ARG A 125 -6.86 10.73 -5.39
N PRO A 126 -8.14 10.77 -5.81
CA PRO A 126 -8.65 9.90 -6.87
C PRO A 126 -7.86 9.98 -8.18
N GLU A 127 -7.39 11.18 -8.55
CA GLU A 127 -6.59 11.38 -9.76
C GLU A 127 -5.21 10.73 -9.65
N THR A 128 -4.60 10.79 -8.46
CA THR A 128 -3.34 10.11 -8.16
C THR A 128 -3.52 8.59 -8.15
N ALA A 129 -4.62 8.09 -7.59
CA ALA A 129 -4.96 6.67 -7.62
C ALA A 129 -5.12 6.17 -9.05
N LYS A 130 -5.86 6.91 -9.88
CA LYS A 130 -6.01 6.60 -11.31
C LYS A 130 -4.67 6.56 -12.04
N ALA A 131 -3.83 7.58 -11.87
CA ALA A 131 -2.52 7.62 -12.52
C ALA A 131 -1.64 6.44 -12.10
N LEU A 132 -1.66 6.07 -10.81
CA LEU A 132 -0.92 4.92 -10.30
C LEU A 132 -1.46 3.59 -10.85
N THR A 133 -2.79 3.42 -10.94
CA THR A 133 -3.40 2.27 -11.61
C THR A 133 -2.96 2.16 -13.06
N ASP A 134 -2.93 3.28 -13.79
CA ASP A 134 -2.52 3.29 -15.19
C ASP A 134 -1.05 2.84 -15.34
N ILE A 135 -0.14 3.35 -14.49
CA ILE A 135 1.26 2.91 -14.45
C ILE A 135 1.38 1.41 -14.13
N LEU A 136 0.63 0.90 -13.14
CA LEU A 136 0.70 -0.52 -12.75
C LEU A 136 0.20 -1.46 -13.86
N VAL A 137 -0.79 -1.04 -14.65
CA VAL A 137 -1.24 -1.78 -15.84
C VAL A 137 -0.15 -1.80 -16.91
N ASP A 138 0.49 -0.67 -17.17
CA ASP A 138 1.59 -0.58 -18.15
C ASP A 138 2.74 -1.52 -17.75
N ILE A 139 3.04 -1.66 -16.46
CA ILE A 139 4.05 -2.60 -15.95
C ILE A 139 3.71 -4.05 -16.26
N VAL A 140 2.44 -4.46 -16.11
CA VAL A 140 2.00 -5.84 -16.39
C VAL A 140 1.98 -6.11 -17.89
N THR A 141 1.58 -5.13 -18.69
CA THR A 141 1.44 -5.28 -20.15
C THR A 141 2.80 -5.24 -20.87
N ASP A 142 3.71 -4.34 -20.47
CA ASP A 142 4.98 -4.11 -21.16
C ASP A 142 6.21 -4.69 -20.45
N GLY A 143 6.14 -4.93 -19.13
CA GLY A 143 7.32 -5.29 -18.31
C GLY A 143 7.33 -6.73 -17.78
N ASN A 144 6.20 -7.21 -17.25
CA ASN A 144 6.08 -8.55 -16.66
C ASN A 144 4.75 -9.23 -17.05
N SER A 145 4.74 -9.75 -18.28
CA SER A 145 3.56 -10.36 -18.90
C SER A 145 3.05 -11.62 -18.21
N ALA A 146 3.76 -12.16 -17.22
CA ALA A 146 3.31 -13.34 -16.47
C ALA A 146 2.04 -13.09 -15.65
N ALA A 147 1.76 -11.83 -15.30
CA ALA A 147 0.55 -11.42 -14.59
C ALA A 147 -0.60 -10.98 -15.51
N ALA A 148 -0.38 -10.91 -16.82
CA ALA A 148 -1.38 -10.45 -17.77
C ALA A 148 -2.47 -11.51 -18.01
N VAL A 149 -3.73 -11.08 -18.02
CA VAL A 149 -4.88 -11.95 -18.31
C VAL A 149 -5.61 -11.43 -19.55
N PRO A 150 -5.65 -12.19 -20.66
CA PRO A 150 -6.33 -11.75 -21.88
C PRO A 150 -7.79 -11.34 -21.64
N GLY A 151 -8.17 -10.17 -22.17
CA GLY A 151 -9.52 -9.61 -22.00
C GLY A 151 -9.72 -8.79 -20.72
N TYR A 152 -8.72 -8.71 -19.85
CA TYR A 152 -8.75 -7.92 -18.62
C TYR A 152 -7.62 -6.90 -18.59
N ARG A 153 -7.95 -5.76 -17.97
CA ARG A 153 -7.01 -4.71 -17.63
C ARG A 153 -6.76 -4.74 -16.14
#